data_AF-A0A222NYZ3-F1
#
_entry.id   AF-A0A222NYZ3-F1
#
_cell.length_a   1.000
_cell.length_b   1.000
_cell.length_c   1.000
_cell.angle_alpha   90.00
_cell.angle_beta   90.00
_cell.angle_gamma   90.00
#
_symmetry.space_group_name_H-M   'P 1'
#
loop_
_entity.id
_entity.type
_entity.pdbx_description
1 polymer ?
#
loop_
_entity_poly.entity_id
_entity_poly.type
_entity_poly.pdbx_seq_one_letter_code
_entity_poly.pdbx_strand_id
1 'polypeptide(L)'
;MLKWFKKASKADEKSHNDKLATETTIPAKTTRRSKSTSDLQRDSGERKRTLSVYSPPVKNGKYVSSRKNMLFTSQIITKREVASQEIDNFIAAVKHSCPPSCKTQGNYFLTLDGDNWNILRKVADTGLFSENIDFLQQFNAYMQGNITATKLYAYLDGLNLDDSEDKRYLIKCKDSNSLDTTQDVKQAYQNIAESIFNFLDYNLYAKRATIHQVLQQQVTLGM
;
A
#
# COMPACT_ATOMS: atom_id res chain seq x y z
N MET A 1 -61.24 22.66 11.57
CA MET A 1 -60.01 23.00 10.83
C MET A 1 -59.47 21.75 10.16
N LEU A 2 -59.62 21.69 8.83
CA LEU A 2 -59.06 20.69 7.93
C LEU A 2 -58.71 21.46 6.65
N LYS A 3 -57.46 21.44 6.19
CA LYS A 3 -57.13 21.78 4.80
C LYS A 3 -56.13 20.75 4.28
N TRP A 4 -56.69 19.74 3.64
CA TRP A 4 -56.01 18.86 2.69
C TRP A 4 -55.95 19.56 1.34
N PHE A 5 -54.80 19.51 0.66
CA PHE A 5 -54.72 19.76 -0.78
C PHE A 5 -54.20 18.50 -1.50
N LYS A 6 -55.13 17.89 -2.25
CA LYS A 6 -54.94 17.07 -3.48
C LYS A 6 -54.47 18.02 -4.62
N LYS A 7 -53.87 17.67 -5.77
CA LYS A 7 -53.38 16.44 -6.44
C LYS A 7 -52.82 16.86 -7.85
N ALA A 8 -51.71 16.24 -8.25
CA ALA A 8 -51.27 15.74 -9.59
C ALA A 8 -50.95 16.58 -10.85
N SER A 9 -49.98 15.99 -11.60
CA SER A 9 -49.83 15.82 -13.08
C SER A 9 -49.13 16.96 -13.85
N LYS A 10 -48.24 16.80 -14.84
CA LYS A 10 -47.83 15.77 -15.84
C LYS A 10 -46.38 16.09 -16.28
N ALA A 11 -45.50 15.13 -16.57
CA ALA A 11 -45.24 14.49 -17.88
C ALA A 11 -45.13 15.48 -19.07
N ASP A 12 -43.94 15.61 -19.65
CA ASP A 12 -43.79 15.81 -21.10
C ASP A 12 -42.47 15.20 -21.59
N GLU A 13 -42.64 14.45 -22.67
CA GLU A 13 -41.70 13.67 -23.44
C GLU A 13 -41.50 14.42 -24.77
N LYS A 14 -40.27 14.59 -25.26
CA LYS A 14 -40.05 14.86 -26.69
C LYS A 14 -38.66 14.44 -27.18
N SER A 15 -38.72 13.41 -28.02
CA SER A 15 -37.77 12.94 -29.03
C SER A 15 -37.46 13.98 -30.10
N HIS A 16 -36.23 14.02 -30.66
CA HIS A 16 -35.97 13.70 -32.08
C HIS A 16 -34.48 13.67 -32.48
N ASN A 17 -34.18 12.71 -33.38
CA ASN A 17 -32.94 12.40 -34.11
C ASN A 17 -32.57 13.40 -35.21
N ASP A 18 -31.28 13.43 -35.63
CA ASP A 18 -30.78 13.11 -36.99
C ASP A 18 -29.23 13.25 -37.06
N LYS A 19 -28.47 12.20 -37.48
CA LYS A 19 -27.82 11.97 -38.82
C LYS A 19 -26.68 12.95 -39.16
N LEU A 20 -25.55 12.63 -39.84
CA LEU A 20 -25.07 11.52 -40.67
C LEU A 20 -23.54 11.69 -40.85
N ALA A 21 -22.85 10.61 -41.26
CA ALA A 21 -21.48 10.52 -41.79
C ALA A 21 -21.19 11.46 -43.00
N THR A 22 -19.98 11.66 -43.56
CA THR A 22 -18.96 10.69 -44.02
C THR A 22 -17.79 11.47 -44.69
N GLU A 23 -16.58 10.87 -44.74
CA GLU A 23 -15.60 10.90 -45.89
C GLU A 23 -14.90 12.23 -46.29
N THR A 24 -13.69 12.36 -46.87
CA THR A 24 -12.53 11.57 -47.38
C THR A 24 -11.43 12.64 -47.62
N THR A 25 -10.10 12.45 -47.54
CA THR A 25 -9.23 12.03 -48.68
C THR A 25 -7.77 12.35 -48.32
N ILE A 26 -6.88 11.36 -48.43
CA ILE A 26 -5.41 11.50 -48.55
C ILE A 26 -5.08 11.37 -50.05
N PRO A 27 -4.09 12.11 -50.61
CA PRO A 27 -2.89 11.46 -51.18
C PRO A 27 -1.63 12.37 -51.05
N ALA A 28 -0.38 11.99 -51.32
CA ALA A 28 0.40 10.76 -51.35
C ALA A 28 1.86 11.18 -51.72
N LYS A 29 2.88 10.43 -51.25
CA LYS A 29 4.20 10.14 -51.92
C LYS A 29 5.18 11.33 -52.13
N THR A 30 6.51 11.28 -51.99
CA THR A 30 7.60 10.27 -52.13
C THR A 30 8.87 10.97 -51.55
N THR A 31 9.92 10.38 -50.94
CA THR A 31 11.03 9.65 -51.60
C THR A 31 12.12 9.30 -50.56
N ARG A 32 12.69 8.10 -50.74
CA ARG A 32 13.89 7.50 -50.09
C ARG A 32 15.13 8.41 -50.05
N ARG A 33 15.93 8.30 -48.97
CA ARG A 33 17.39 8.10 -49.10
C ARG A 33 17.99 7.43 -47.87
N SER A 34 18.98 6.59 -48.13
CA SER A 34 19.48 5.51 -47.28
C SER A 34 20.77 5.85 -46.50
N LYS A 35 21.04 4.99 -45.51
CA LYS A 35 22.35 4.57 -44.95
C LYS A 35 23.12 5.56 -44.06
N SER A 36 23.29 5.17 -42.79
CA SER A 36 24.62 4.83 -42.27
C SER A 36 24.50 4.00 -40.98
N THR A 37 24.87 2.73 -41.06
CA THR A 37 25.25 1.91 -39.91
C THR A 37 26.72 2.20 -39.64
N SER A 38 27.05 2.73 -38.47
CA SER A 38 28.44 2.80 -38.01
C SER A 38 28.61 1.97 -36.74
N ASP A 39 29.74 1.28 -36.74
CA ASP A 39 30.11 0.13 -35.95
C ASP A 39 30.03 0.33 -34.42
N LEU A 40 29.43 -0.67 -33.77
CA LEU A 40 29.66 -0.97 -32.35
C LEU A 40 31.10 -1.49 -32.21
N GLN A 41 32.05 -0.57 -32.03
CA GLN A 41 33.35 -0.91 -31.47
C GLN A 41 33.19 -1.12 -29.96
N ARG A 42 33.30 -2.39 -29.59
CA ARG A 42 33.46 -2.94 -28.26
C ARG A 42 34.78 -2.44 -27.68
N ASP A 43 34.73 -1.37 -26.91
CA ASP A 43 35.87 -0.94 -26.09
C ASP A 43 35.68 -1.42 -24.65
N SER A 44 36.38 -2.51 -24.33
CA SER A 44 36.55 -3.05 -22.99
C SER A 44 37.53 -2.18 -22.22
N GLY A 45 37.04 -1.07 -21.68
CA GLY A 45 37.75 -0.25 -20.70
C GLY A 45 37.20 -0.49 -19.29
N GLU A 46 37.98 -1.18 -18.46
CA GLU A 46 37.72 -1.41 -17.05
C GLU A 46 37.43 -0.10 -16.29
N ARG A 47 36.16 0.19 -16.02
CA ARG A 47 35.78 1.21 -15.03
C ARG A 47 36.06 0.67 -13.63
N LYS A 48 37.24 1.00 -13.10
CA LYS A 48 37.52 0.97 -11.65
C LYS A 48 36.52 1.88 -10.95
N ARG A 49 35.54 1.29 -10.25
CA ARG A 49 34.65 1.99 -9.33
C ARG A 49 35.47 2.46 -8.12
N THR A 50 35.87 3.73 -8.11
CA THR A 50 36.27 4.42 -6.88
C THR A 50 35.00 4.75 -6.10
N LEU A 51 34.74 3.97 -5.04
CA LEU A 51 33.76 4.28 -4.01
C LEU A 51 34.22 5.54 -3.27
N SER A 52 33.73 6.70 -3.69
CA SER A 52 33.78 7.93 -2.89
C SER A 52 32.80 7.78 -1.74
N VAL A 53 33.31 7.45 -0.56
CA VAL A 53 32.57 7.45 0.71
C VAL A 53 32.39 8.91 1.12
N TYR A 54 31.26 9.51 0.73
CA TYR A 54 30.84 10.79 1.26
C TYR A 54 30.15 10.53 2.61
N SER A 55 30.87 10.77 3.71
CA SER A 55 30.31 10.74 5.07
C SER A 55 29.66 12.10 5.37
N PRO A 56 28.32 12.21 5.55
CA PRO A 56 27.72 13.44 6.02
C PRO A 56 27.97 13.62 7.53
N PRO A 57 28.03 14.87 8.03
CA PRO A 57 28.31 15.16 9.43
C PRO A 57 27.14 14.74 10.33
N VAL A 58 27.50 14.09 11.44
CA VAL A 58 26.61 13.61 12.51
C VAL A 58 25.85 14.80 13.13
N LYS A 59 24.52 14.79 13.05
CA LYS A 59 23.65 15.62 13.89
C LYS A 59 22.94 14.75 14.92
N ASN A 60 22.97 15.25 16.15
CA ASN A 60 22.52 14.62 17.40
C ASN A 60 21.06 14.11 17.37
N GLY A 61 20.89 12.82 17.67
CA GLY A 61 20.21 12.42 18.90
C GLY A 61 18.68 12.47 19.00
N LYS A 62 17.95 11.99 18.00
CA LYS A 62 16.72 11.20 18.25
C LYS A 62 16.91 9.86 17.54
N TYR A 63 16.96 8.78 18.31
CA TYR A 63 17.18 7.41 17.83
C TYR A 63 16.02 6.99 16.91
N VAL A 64 16.12 7.33 15.63
CA VAL A 64 15.41 6.62 14.57
C VAL A 64 16.33 5.48 14.17
N SER A 65 15.85 4.24 14.35
CA SER A 65 16.61 3.04 14.00
C SER A 65 16.97 3.09 12.51
N SER A 66 18.21 3.46 12.21
CA SER A 66 18.76 3.42 10.86
C SER A 66 18.94 1.95 10.49
N ARG A 67 17.94 1.38 9.80
CA ARG A 67 18.10 0.04 9.22
C ARG A 67 18.77 0.14 7.87
N LYS A 68 19.86 -0.62 7.75
CA LYS A 68 20.49 -1.02 6.50
C LYS A 68 19.44 -1.67 5.59
N ASN A 69 19.45 -1.30 4.31
CA ASN A 69 18.74 -2.01 3.24
C ASN A 69 19.11 -3.50 3.28
N MET A 70 18.29 -4.32 3.95
CA MET A 70 18.38 -5.77 3.83
C MET A 70 17.65 -6.16 2.55
N LEU A 71 18.43 -6.26 1.49
CA LEU A 71 18.05 -7.01 0.30
C LEU A 71 17.59 -8.40 0.76
N PHE A 72 16.34 -8.74 0.40
CA PHE A 72 15.73 -10.04 0.61
C PHE A 72 16.65 -11.12 0.01
N THR A 73 17.49 -11.71 0.87
CA THR A 73 18.19 -12.94 0.54
C THR A 73 17.15 -14.02 0.66
N SER A 74 16.80 -14.62 -0.46
CA SER A 74 15.97 -15.81 -0.60
C SER A 74 16.46 -16.89 0.36
N GLN A 75 15.87 -16.92 1.56
CA GLN A 75 16.09 -18.01 2.49
C GLN A 75 15.43 -19.25 1.88
N ILE A 76 16.30 -20.21 1.56
CA ILE A 76 15.95 -21.55 1.14
C ILE A 76 14.90 -22.08 2.12
N ILE A 77 13.69 -22.29 1.61
CA ILE A 77 12.58 -22.90 2.32
C ILE A 77 12.98 -24.36 2.61
N THR A 78 13.60 -24.61 3.76
CA THR A 78 13.68 -25.95 4.31
C THR A 78 12.27 -26.34 4.75
N LYS A 79 11.59 -27.09 3.88
CA LYS A 79 10.33 -27.78 4.18
C LYS A 79 10.49 -28.63 5.44
N ARG A 80 10.08 -28.08 6.59
CA ARG A 80 9.46 -28.85 7.67
C ARG A 80 8.05 -28.31 7.81
N GLU A 81 7.12 -29.11 7.32
CA GLU A 81 5.69 -28.93 7.52
C GLU A 81 5.41 -28.86 9.02
N VAL A 82 5.17 -27.65 9.51
CA VAL A 82 4.16 -27.47 10.55
C VAL A 82 3.05 -26.67 9.91
N ALA A 83 2.28 -27.35 9.05
CA ALA A 83 0.93 -26.90 8.72
C ALA A 83 0.06 -27.17 9.96
N SER A 84 0.26 -26.38 11.02
CA SER A 84 -0.67 -26.39 12.14
C SER A 84 -1.92 -25.67 11.67
N GLN A 85 -3.07 -26.34 11.74
CA GLN A 85 -4.40 -25.75 11.53
C GLN A 85 -4.56 -24.44 12.34
N GLU A 86 -3.89 -24.33 13.48
CA GLU A 86 -3.82 -23.14 14.32
C GLU A 86 -3.21 -21.93 13.60
N ILE A 87 -2.14 -22.12 12.81
CA ILE A 87 -1.51 -21.05 12.03
C ILE A 87 -2.48 -20.56 10.95
N ASP A 88 -3.17 -21.49 10.27
CA ASP A 88 -4.16 -21.13 9.24
C ASP A 88 -5.37 -20.41 9.86
N ASN A 89 -5.83 -20.86 11.03
CA ASN A 89 -6.90 -20.21 11.77
C ASN A 89 -6.50 -18.80 12.22
N PHE A 90 -5.27 -18.61 12.70
CA PHE A 90 -4.74 -17.30 13.05
C PHE A 90 -4.69 -16.36 11.83
N ILE A 91 -4.15 -16.82 10.69
CA ILE A 91 -4.09 -16.01 9.46
C ILE A 91 -5.51 -15.66 9.00
N ALA A 92 -6.43 -16.62 9.03
CA ALA A 92 -7.83 -16.39 8.70
C ALA A 92 -8.48 -15.37 9.64
N ALA A 93 -8.21 -15.43 10.95
CA ALA A 93 -8.72 -14.46 11.92
C ALA A 93 -8.22 -13.04 11.61
N VAL A 94 -6.92 -12.88 11.33
CA VAL A 94 -6.36 -11.57 10.94
C VAL A 94 -7.00 -11.07 9.65
N LYS A 95 -7.17 -11.95 8.64
CA LYS A 95 -7.81 -11.60 7.38
C LYS A 95 -9.27 -11.16 7.55
N HIS A 96 -10.04 -11.92 8.32
CA HIS A 96 -11.45 -11.64 8.60
C HIS A 96 -11.67 -10.45 9.53
N SER A 97 -10.61 -9.96 10.20
CA SER A 97 -10.66 -8.74 10.99
C SER A 97 -10.79 -7.46 10.15
N CYS A 98 -10.65 -7.56 8.83
CA CYS A 98 -10.95 -6.50 7.86
C CYS A 98 -12.33 -6.78 7.23
N PRO A 99 -13.42 -6.11 7.67
CA PRO A 99 -14.70 -6.22 6.98
C PRO A 99 -14.60 -5.64 5.55
N PRO A 100 -15.52 -5.95 4.62
CA PRO A 100 -15.47 -5.40 3.26
C PRO A 100 -15.41 -3.87 3.17
N SER A 101 -15.85 -3.15 4.21
CA SER A 101 -15.76 -1.70 4.30
C SER A 101 -14.44 -1.17 4.89
N CYS A 102 -13.48 -2.02 5.26
CA CYS A 102 -12.28 -1.60 5.98
C CYS A 102 -11.45 -0.56 5.20
N LYS A 103 -11.39 -0.70 3.87
CA LYS A 103 -10.79 0.30 2.98
C LYS A 103 -11.41 1.68 3.15
N THR A 104 -12.74 1.77 3.22
CA THR A 104 -13.46 3.06 3.16
C THR A 104 -13.82 3.64 4.52
N GLN A 105 -13.85 2.84 5.57
CA GLN A 105 -14.24 3.23 6.93
C GLN A 105 -13.07 3.16 7.93
N GLY A 106 -11.92 2.61 7.55
CA GLY A 106 -10.99 2.07 8.52
C GLY A 106 -11.61 0.85 9.21
N ASN A 107 -11.17 0.53 10.42
CA ASN A 107 -11.54 -0.68 11.19
C ASN A 107 -10.74 -1.93 10.86
N TYR A 108 -9.49 -1.77 10.39
CA TYR A 108 -8.53 -2.87 10.37
C TYR A 108 -8.35 -3.42 11.80
N PHE A 109 -8.39 -4.74 11.95
CA PHE A 109 -8.22 -5.44 13.23
C PHE A 109 -9.31 -5.21 14.28
N LEU A 110 -10.44 -4.56 13.93
CA LEU A 110 -11.48 -4.19 14.90
C LEU A 110 -12.08 -5.40 15.64
N THR A 111 -12.24 -6.52 14.92
CA THR A 111 -12.83 -7.76 15.47
C THR A 111 -11.78 -8.78 15.88
N LEU A 112 -10.49 -8.44 15.80
CA LEU A 112 -9.43 -9.35 16.22
C LEU A 112 -9.40 -9.40 17.75
N ASP A 113 -9.54 -10.58 18.32
CA ASP A 113 -9.48 -10.76 19.78
C ASP A 113 -8.08 -10.43 20.34
N GLY A 114 -8.00 -10.30 21.67
CA GLY A 114 -6.78 -9.88 22.36
C GLY A 114 -5.60 -10.84 22.17
N ASP A 115 -5.86 -12.14 22.06
CA ASP A 115 -4.80 -13.15 21.92
C ASP A 115 -4.22 -13.10 20.52
N ASN A 116 -5.07 -13.13 19.50
CA ASN A 116 -4.68 -13.00 18.10
C ASN A 116 -4.03 -11.64 17.83
N TRP A 117 -4.50 -10.56 18.47
CA TRP A 117 -3.86 -9.26 18.40
C TRP A 117 -2.42 -9.28 18.96
N ASN A 118 -2.23 -9.91 20.12
CA ASN A 118 -0.90 -10.04 20.73
C ASN A 118 0.05 -10.90 19.89
N ILE A 119 -0.44 -12.00 19.31
CA ILE A 119 0.32 -12.83 18.38
C ILE A 119 0.71 -12.00 17.16
N LEU A 120 -0.24 -11.29 16.53
CA LEU A 120 0.01 -10.45 15.36
C LEU A 120 1.12 -9.44 15.61
N ARG A 121 1.10 -8.73 16.74
CA ARG A 121 2.18 -7.78 17.09
C ARG A 121 3.53 -8.45 17.23
N LYS A 122 3.63 -9.56 17.98
CA LYS A 122 4.89 -10.31 18.16
C LYS A 122 5.43 -10.86 16.84
N VAL A 123 4.54 -11.36 15.97
CA VAL A 123 4.90 -11.85 14.64
C VAL A 123 5.37 -10.70 13.76
N ALA A 124 4.73 -9.53 13.82
CA ALA A 124 5.15 -8.35 13.07
C ALA A 124 6.51 -7.81 13.52
N ASP A 125 6.77 -7.79 14.83
CA ASP A 125 8.05 -7.37 15.39
C ASP A 125 9.18 -8.35 15.00
N THR A 126 8.97 -9.65 15.23
CA THR A 126 9.96 -10.70 14.93
C THR A 126 10.15 -10.84 13.42
N GLY A 127 9.07 -10.67 12.66
CA GLY A 127 9.03 -10.76 11.21
C GLY A 127 9.50 -9.50 10.50
N LEU A 128 9.78 -8.41 11.21
CA LEU A 128 10.24 -7.12 10.68
C LEU A 128 9.23 -6.49 9.70
N PHE A 129 7.96 -6.41 10.09
CA PHE A 129 6.91 -5.71 9.34
C PHE A 129 5.92 -4.95 10.24
N SER A 130 6.34 -4.58 11.46
CA SER A 130 5.47 -3.87 12.42
C SER A 130 4.99 -2.50 11.93
N GLU A 131 5.74 -1.85 11.05
CA GLU A 131 5.35 -0.62 10.38
C GLU A 131 4.01 -0.75 9.62
N ASN A 132 3.72 -1.93 9.06
CA ASN A 132 2.46 -2.18 8.36
C ASN A 132 1.28 -2.19 9.34
N ILE A 133 1.46 -2.78 10.51
CA ILE A 133 0.44 -2.82 11.57
C ILE A 133 0.20 -1.41 12.11
N ASP A 134 1.29 -0.70 12.43
CA ASP A 134 1.23 0.65 12.96
C ASP A 134 0.51 1.60 11.99
N PHE A 135 0.87 1.56 10.70
CA PHE A 135 0.19 2.37 9.68
C PHE A 135 -1.32 2.09 9.63
N LEU A 136 -1.75 0.83 9.63
CA LEU A 136 -3.17 0.46 9.58
C LEU A 136 -3.94 0.92 10.83
N GLN A 137 -3.31 0.89 12.01
CA GLN A 137 -3.90 1.44 13.23
C GLN A 137 -4.07 2.96 13.14
N GLN A 138 -3.07 3.68 12.63
CA GLN A 138 -3.16 5.12 12.44
C GLN A 138 -4.17 5.48 11.35
N PHE A 139 -4.27 4.67 10.31
CA PHE A 139 -5.31 4.82 9.29
C PHE A 139 -6.71 4.69 9.89
N ASN A 140 -6.95 3.75 10.80
CA ASN A 140 -8.22 3.69 11.55
C ASN A 140 -8.50 5.00 12.29
N ALA A 141 -7.50 5.54 12.99
CA ALA A 141 -7.63 6.82 13.70
C ALA A 141 -7.91 7.98 12.73
N TYR A 142 -7.30 7.99 11.55
CA TYR A 142 -7.56 8.99 10.52
C TYR A 142 -9.00 8.91 10.00
N MET A 143 -9.49 7.71 9.71
CA MET A 143 -10.85 7.50 9.22
C MET A 143 -11.92 7.83 10.25
N GLN A 144 -11.60 7.70 11.53
CA GLN A 144 -12.43 8.12 12.67
C GLN A 144 -12.34 9.63 12.97
N GLY A 145 -11.48 10.38 12.28
CA GLY A 145 -11.29 11.81 12.50
C GLY A 145 -10.42 12.16 13.72
N ASN A 146 -9.75 11.18 14.34
CA ASN A 146 -8.90 11.38 15.51
C ASN A 146 -7.53 11.98 15.16
N ILE A 147 -7.07 11.78 13.92
CA ILE A 147 -5.84 12.38 13.38
C ILE A 147 -6.07 12.98 12.00
N THR A 148 -5.21 13.92 11.60
CA THR A 148 -5.26 14.57 10.28
C THR A 148 -4.46 13.80 9.23
N ALA A 149 -4.65 14.11 7.95
CA ALA A 149 -3.89 13.50 6.85
C ALA A 149 -2.39 13.85 6.97
N THR A 150 -2.08 15.06 7.45
CA THR A 150 -0.70 15.48 7.74
C THR A 150 -0.04 14.62 8.83
N LYS A 151 -0.78 14.25 9.89
CA LYS A 151 -0.24 13.36 10.94
C LYS A 151 -0.04 11.93 10.44
N LEU A 152 -0.99 11.42 9.64
CA LEU A 152 -0.90 10.08 9.07
C LEU A 152 0.30 9.95 8.12
N TYR A 153 0.67 11.01 7.40
CA TYR A 153 1.77 11.00 6.44
C TYR A 153 3.09 10.48 7.03
N ALA A 154 3.40 10.83 8.27
CA ALA A 154 4.66 10.42 8.91
C ALA A 154 4.79 8.89 9.06
N TYR A 155 3.67 8.16 9.02
CA TYR A 155 3.66 6.69 9.09
C TYR A 155 3.85 6.03 7.72
N LEU A 156 3.94 6.80 6.64
CA LEU A 156 4.36 6.27 5.32
C LEU A 156 5.87 6.02 5.27
N ASP A 157 6.62 6.66 6.16
CA ASP A 157 8.07 6.46 6.29
C ASP A 157 8.34 5.08 6.89
N GLY A 158 9.08 4.24 6.17
CA GLY A 158 9.36 2.86 6.55
C GLY A 158 8.49 1.82 5.85
N LEU A 159 7.36 2.20 5.25
CA LEU A 159 6.57 1.30 4.42
C LEU A 159 7.25 1.05 3.07
N ASN A 160 7.28 -0.22 2.65
CA ASN A 160 7.78 -0.62 1.34
C ASN A 160 6.76 -0.26 0.23
N LEU A 161 6.80 1.00 -0.20
CA LEU A 161 5.84 1.62 -1.12
C LEU A 161 6.53 2.34 -2.28
N ASP A 162 7.76 1.95 -2.63
CA ASP A 162 8.62 2.73 -3.54
C ASP A 162 8.01 2.92 -4.93
N ASP A 163 7.24 1.94 -5.40
CA ASP A 163 6.54 1.99 -6.69
C ASP A 163 5.10 2.53 -6.60
N SER A 164 4.60 2.85 -5.40
CA SER A 164 3.21 3.31 -5.21
C SER A 164 2.97 4.69 -5.85
N GLU A 165 2.02 4.75 -6.78
CA GLU A 165 1.56 6.02 -7.37
C GLU A 165 0.87 6.89 -6.33
N ASP A 166 0.10 6.28 -5.42
CA ASP A 166 -0.54 6.99 -4.30
C ASP A 166 0.49 7.63 -3.37
N LYS A 167 1.59 6.93 -3.01
CA LYS A 167 2.68 7.53 -2.22
C LYS A 167 3.32 8.70 -2.96
N ARG A 168 3.58 8.56 -4.26
CA ARG A 168 4.12 9.65 -5.10
C ARG A 168 3.18 10.85 -5.17
N TYR A 169 1.87 10.62 -5.23
CA TYR A 169 0.85 11.66 -5.15
C TYR A 169 0.88 12.37 -3.79
N LEU A 170 0.89 11.61 -2.69
CA LEU A 170 0.94 12.18 -1.34
C LEU A 170 2.20 13.00 -1.07
N ILE A 171 3.35 12.62 -1.64
CA ILE A 171 4.57 13.45 -1.60
C ILE A 171 4.32 14.83 -2.23
N LYS A 172 3.73 14.89 -3.43
CA LYS A 172 3.39 16.16 -4.08
C LYS A 172 2.41 16.99 -3.24
N CYS A 173 1.43 16.34 -2.60
CA CYS A 173 0.50 17.01 -1.70
C CYS A 173 1.19 17.58 -0.46
N LYS A 174 2.16 16.85 0.11
CA LYS A 174 2.98 17.34 1.22
C LYS A 174 3.82 18.54 0.82
N ASP A 175 4.51 18.48 -0.31
CA ASP A 175 5.38 19.57 -0.79
C ASP A 175 4.58 20.85 -1.08
N SER A 176 3.31 20.72 -1.46
CA SER A 176 2.37 21.83 -1.69
C SER A 176 1.53 22.21 -0.48
N ASN A 177 1.75 21.61 0.69
CA ASN A 177 0.96 21.80 1.91
C ASN A 177 -0.57 21.59 1.72
N SER A 178 -0.95 20.64 0.87
CA SER A 178 -2.34 20.37 0.45
C SER A 178 -2.91 19.03 0.95
N LEU A 179 -2.24 18.38 1.89
CA LEU A 179 -2.65 17.07 2.43
C LEU A 179 -4.05 17.11 3.08
N ASP A 180 -4.37 18.15 3.84
CA ASP A 180 -5.64 18.23 4.59
C ASP A 180 -6.77 18.92 3.79
N THR A 181 -6.48 19.46 2.61
CA THR A 181 -7.44 20.28 1.84
C THR A 181 -8.07 19.56 0.66
N THR A 182 -7.49 18.44 0.22
CA THR A 182 -7.83 17.79 -1.05
C THR A 182 -8.60 16.50 -0.81
N GLN A 183 -9.76 16.32 -1.45
CA GLN A 183 -10.58 15.12 -1.25
C GLN A 183 -9.87 13.84 -1.73
N ASP A 184 -9.03 13.95 -2.75
CA ASP A 184 -8.28 12.84 -3.35
C ASP A 184 -7.20 12.25 -2.42
N VAL A 185 -6.72 13.02 -1.43
CA VAL A 185 -5.75 12.54 -0.43
C VAL A 185 -6.33 11.38 0.39
N LYS A 186 -7.62 11.45 0.72
CA LYS A 186 -8.30 10.37 1.42
C LYS A 186 -8.29 9.09 0.59
N GLN A 187 -8.61 9.18 -0.70
CA GLN A 187 -8.61 8.03 -1.61
C GLN A 187 -7.21 7.40 -1.74
N ALA A 188 -6.17 8.23 -1.83
CA ALA A 188 -4.79 7.74 -1.88
C ALA A 188 -4.41 6.96 -0.61
N TYR A 189 -4.76 7.47 0.59
CA TYR A 189 -4.56 6.72 1.83
C TYR A 189 -5.36 5.42 1.89
N GLN A 190 -6.60 5.42 1.39
CA GLN A 190 -7.43 4.20 1.33
C GLN A 190 -6.78 3.12 0.43
N ASN A 191 -6.23 3.52 -0.71
CA ASN A 191 -5.53 2.60 -1.63
C ASN A 191 -4.23 2.06 -1.02
N ILE A 192 -3.48 2.91 -0.31
CA ILE A 192 -2.28 2.48 0.42
C ILE A 192 -2.66 1.50 1.53
N ALA A 193 -3.68 1.80 2.34
CA ALA A 193 -4.11 0.93 3.43
C ALA A 193 -4.55 -0.46 2.92
N GLU A 194 -5.29 -0.52 1.81
CA GLU A 194 -5.62 -1.78 1.15
C GLU A 194 -4.37 -2.55 0.69
N SER A 195 -3.43 -1.85 0.05
CA SER A 195 -2.17 -2.46 -0.41
C SER A 195 -1.33 -3.01 0.76
N ILE A 196 -1.24 -2.26 1.86
CA ILE A 196 -0.53 -2.68 3.07
C ILE A 196 -1.21 -3.89 3.72
N PHE A 197 -2.54 -3.92 3.77
CA PHE A 197 -3.25 -5.07 4.31
C PHE A 197 -3.08 -6.33 3.44
N ASN A 198 -3.10 -6.19 2.12
CA ASN A 198 -2.78 -7.30 1.21
C ASN A 198 -1.34 -7.79 1.38
N PHE A 199 -0.39 -6.87 1.59
CA PHE A 199 1.00 -7.21 1.87
C PHE A 199 1.17 -7.89 3.24
N LEU A 200 0.36 -7.50 4.23
CA LEU A 200 0.29 -8.17 5.52
C LEU A 200 -0.20 -9.62 5.38
N ASP A 201 -1.30 -9.85 4.66
CA ASP A 201 -1.82 -11.21 4.39
C ASP A 201 -0.71 -12.08 3.78
N TYR A 202 -0.04 -11.57 2.74
CA TYR A 202 1.12 -12.24 2.13
C TYR A 202 2.26 -12.50 3.12
N ASN A 203 2.65 -11.50 3.92
CA ASN A 203 3.72 -11.63 4.90
C ASN A 203 3.43 -12.71 5.94
N LEU A 204 2.18 -12.83 6.39
CA LEU A 204 1.77 -13.85 7.34
C LEU A 204 1.93 -15.26 6.75
N TYR A 205 1.52 -15.46 5.49
CA TYR A 205 1.75 -16.72 4.77
C TYR A 205 3.25 -17.00 4.53
N ALA A 206 4.04 -15.98 4.19
CA ALA A 206 5.47 -16.14 3.97
C ALA A 206 6.24 -16.41 5.29
N LYS A 207 5.71 -15.95 6.43
CA LYS A 207 6.35 -16.02 7.76
C LYS A 207 5.68 -17.02 8.70
N ARG A 208 5.08 -18.10 8.17
CA ARG A 208 4.49 -19.18 8.97
C ARG A 208 5.43 -19.75 10.03
N ALA A 209 6.72 -19.87 9.72
CA ALA A 209 7.73 -20.32 10.69
C ALA A 209 7.86 -19.35 11.88
N THR A 210 7.77 -18.04 11.64
CA THR A 210 7.77 -17.01 12.69
C THR A 210 6.50 -17.10 13.54
N ILE A 211 5.34 -17.31 12.91
CA ILE A 211 4.06 -17.50 13.64
C ILE A 211 4.18 -18.72 14.56
N HIS A 212 4.66 -19.84 14.04
CA HIS A 212 4.88 -21.06 14.82
C HIS A 212 5.80 -20.83 16.01
N GLN A 213 6.93 -20.13 15.81
CA GLN A 213 7.86 -19.79 16.89
C GLN A 213 7.17 -18.96 17.98
N VAL A 214 6.37 -17.95 17.60
CA VAL A 214 5.66 -17.09 18.56
C VAL A 214 4.61 -17.88 19.35
N LEU A 215 3.86 -18.77 18.69
CA LEU A 215 2.89 -19.65 19.36
C LEU A 215 3.56 -20.58 20.37
N GLN A 216 4.68 -21.21 20.00
CA GLN A 216 5.43 -22.08 20.92
C GLN A 216 5.99 -21.31 22.14
N GLN A 217 6.41 -20.07 21.95
CA GLN A 217 6.87 -19.22 23.05
C GLN A 217 5.75 -18.86 24.03
N GLN A 218 4.50 -18.68 23.56
CA GLN A 218 3.36 -18.46 24.46
C GLN A 218 3.08 -19.68 25.35
N VAL A 219 3.07 -20.88 24.76
CA VAL A 219 2.87 -22.14 25.51
C VAL A 219 3.94 -22.35 26.58
N THR A 220 5.19 -21.98 26.27
CA THR A 220 6.33 -22.15 27.20
C THR A 220 6.30 -21.16 28.37
N LEU A 221 5.66 -20.00 28.20
CA LEU A 221 5.58 -18.95 29.22
C LEU A 221 4.32 -19.05 30.11
N GLY A 222 3.47 -20.05 29.91
CA GLY A 222 2.33 -20.34 30.78
C GLY A 222 1.31 -19.19 30.85
N MET A 223 1.05 -18.52 29.72
CA MET A 223 -0.11 -17.65 29.56
C MET A 223 -1.30 -18.43 29.04
#